data_AF-A0A0R3RDM7-F1
#
_entry.id   AF-A0A0R3RDM7-F1
#
_cell.length_a   1.000
_cell.length_b   1.000
_cell.length_c   1.000
_cell.angle_alpha   90.00
_cell.angle_beta   90.00
_cell.angle_gamma   90.00
#
_symmetry.space_group_name_H-M   'P 1'
#
loop_
_entity.id
_entity.type
_entity.pdbx_description
1 polymer ?
#
loop_
_entity_poly.entity_id
_entity_poly.type
_entity_poly.pdbx_seq_one_letter_code
_entity_poly.pdbx_strand_id
1 'polypeptide(L)'
;LKCIADELGPNLLDAMEKVLSLDVDKRPTVQFLALIKYFDDPALSTLRQLDDIMQVFDPEQKNAFLSQTLYDNLSLIPENLWFVRILPRFDEFFIDCYDLYAALSRPLFYMLDQCESHNIIKLKSWIHRIVYQAIRCTLTPLILENMNVLFRRMSNDKEIEDQIQDLIVMCIKSQDTHIQVKII
;
A
#
# COMPACT_ATOMS: atom_id res chain seq x y z
N LEU A 1 -13.27 27.94 3.32
CA LEU A 1 -14.23 27.03 3.98
C LEU A 1 -15.40 26.69 3.06
N LYS A 2 -16.24 27.64 2.62
CA LYS A 2 -17.41 27.34 1.76
C LYS A 2 -17.13 26.49 0.51
N CYS A 3 -15.96 26.61 -0.11
CA CYS A 3 -15.63 25.84 -1.32
C CYS A 3 -15.23 24.37 -1.08
N ILE A 4 -14.94 23.98 0.17
CA ILE A 4 -14.51 22.62 0.56
C ILE A 4 -15.41 22.05 1.67
N ALA A 5 -16.49 22.76 2.01
CA ALA A 5 -17.32 22.45 3.17
C ALA A 5 -18.05 21.10 3.02
N ASP A 6 -18.42 20.76 1.80
CA ASP A 6 -19.12 19.52 1.47
C ASP A 6 -18.18 18.30 1.55
N GLU A 7 -16.86 18.50 1.43
CA GLU A 7 -15.85 17.44 1.47
C GLU A 7 -15.29 17.19 2.89
N LEU A 8 -15.30 18.22 3.75
CA LEU A 8 -14.72 18.15 5.09
C LEU A 8 -15.60 17.37 6.10
N GLY A 9 -16.88 17.20 5.80
CA GLY A 9 -17.85 16.66 6.76
C GLY A 9 -18.21 17.68 7.86
N PRO A 10 -19.39 17.53 8.51
CA PRO A 10 -19.99 18.57 9.36
C PRO A 10 -19.15 18.90 10.59
N ASN A 11 -18.41 17.92 11.08
CA ASN A 11 -17.63 17.97 12.30
C ASN A 11 -16.30 18.72 12.12
N LEU A 12 -15.52 18.37 11.09
CA LEU A 12 -14.28 19.07 10.76
C LEU A 12 -14.57 20.49 10.29
N LEU A 13 -15.69 20.69 9.58
CA LEU A 13 -16.18 22.01 9.20
C LEU A 13 -16.38 22.92 10.43
N ASP A 14 -17.12 22.45 11.44
CA ASP A 14 -17.37 23.19 12.69
C ASP A 14 -16.07 23.49 13.46
N ALA A 15 -15.13 22.52 13.53
CA ALA A 15 -13.82 22.78 14.13
C ALA A 15 -13.02 23.83 13.36
N MET A 16 -12.96 23.74 12.03
CA MET A 16 -12.24 24.69 11.19
C MET A 16 -12.87 26.08 11.23
N GLU A 17 -14.19 26.20 11.30
CA GLU A 17 -14.90 27.47 11.47
C GLU A 17 -14.54 28.14 12.79
N LYS A 18 -14.42 27.37 13.88
CA LYS A 18 -13.99 27.89 15.19
C LYS A 18 -12.52 28.31 15.18
N VAL A 19 -11.63 27.53 14.55
CA VAL A 19 -10.21 27.87 14.41
C VAL A 19 -10.00 29.13 13.56
N LEU A 20 -10.72 29.23 12.45
CA LEU A 20 -10.63 30.34 11.50
C LEU A 20 -11.50 31.53 11.90
N SER A 21 -12.15 31.48 13.07
CA SER A 21 -12.99 32.57 13.57
C SER A 21 -12.17 33.85 13.76
N LEU A 22 -12.73 34.98 13.34
CA LEU A 22 -12.12 36.30 13.57
C LEU A 22 -12.11 36.66 15.06
N ASP A 23 -12.98 36.04 15.84
CA ASP A 23 -13.15 36.21 17.27
C ASP A 23 -12.20 35.28 18.05
N VAL A 24 -11.27 35.86 18.81
CA VAL A 24 -10.20 35.11 19.49
C VAL A 24 -10.75 34.20 20.60
N ASP A 25 -11.84 34.62 21.27
CA ASP A 25 -12.43 33.86 22.37
C ASP A 25 -13.17 32.60 21.91
N LYS A 26 -13.51 32.53 20.61
CA LYS A 26 -14.14 31.36 19.98
C LYS A 26 -13.12 30.35 19.45
N ARG A 27 -11.84 30.71 19.40
CA ARG A 27 -10.79 29.81 18.91
C ARG A 27 -10.48 28.76 19.96
N PRO A 28 -10.52 27.47 19.62
CA PRO A 28 -10.10 26.42 20.54
C PRO A 28 -8.60 26.55 20.80
N THR A 29 -8.19 26.24 22.04
CA THR A 29 -6.76 26.11 22.33
C THR A 29 -6.17 24.90 21.59
N VAL A 30 -4.86 24.91 21.35
CA VAL A 30 -4.16 23.81 20.66
C VAL A 30 -4.37 22.46 21.37
N GLN A 31 -4.51 22.48 22.69
CA GLN A 31 -4.81 21.28 23.49
C GLN A 31 -6.21 20.73 23.19
N PHE A 32 -7.22 21.59 23.04
CA PHE A 32 -8.57 21.17 22.63
C PHE A 32 -8.59 20.69 21.18
N LEU A 33 -7.83 21.32 20.27
CA LEU A 33 -7.68 20.86 18.89
C LEU A 33 -7.12 19.44 18.79
N ALA A 34 -6.16 19.09 19.63
CA ALA A 34 -5.59 17.74 19.66
C ALA A 34 -6.58 16.68 20.20
N LEU A 35 -7.59 17.09 20.97
CA LEU A 35 -8.63 16.22 21.53
C LEU A 35 -9.84 16.04 20.61
N ILE A 36 -9.94 16.85 19.56
CA ILE A 36 -11.00 16.77 18.57
C ILE A 36 -10.82 15.48 17.76
N LYS A 37 -11.79 14.56 17.87
CA LYS A 37 -11.81 13.24 17.20
C LYS A 37 -11.92 13.29 15.66
N TYR A 38 -11.86 14.47 15.05
CA TYR A 38 -12.04 14.64 13.61
C TYR A 38 -10.80 14.24 12.78
N PHE A 39 -9.75 13.77 13.46
CA PHE A 39 -8.61 13.08 12.86
C PHE A 39 -8.75 11.56 12.89
N ASP A 40 -9.95 11.01 13.14
CA ASP A 40 -10.30 9.60 12.89
C ASP A 40 -10.39 9.30 11.38
N ASP A 41 -9.51 9.91 10.58
CA ASP A 41 -9.33 9.59 9.17
C ASP A 41 -8.57 8.25 9.07
N PRO A 42 -9.17 7.19 8.52
CA PRO A 42 -8.51 5.91 8.37
C PRO A 42 -7.21 6.00 7.56
N ALA A 43 -7.14 6.92 6.58
CA ALA A 43 -5.93 7.15 5.79
C ALA A 43 -4.81 7.74 6.65
N LEU A 44 -5.07 8.81 7.39
CA LEU A 44 -4.11 9.42 8.31
C LEU A 44 -3.67 8.45 9.43
N SER A 45 -4.60 7.72 10.03
CA SER A 45 -4.31 6.73 11.06
C SER A 45 -3.41 5.62 10.53
N THR A 46 -3.69 5.13 9.33
CA THR A 46 -2.86 4.12 8.64
C THR A 46 -1.46 4.65 8.36
N LEU A 47 -1.32 5.88 7.86
CA LEU A 47 -0.02 6.49 7.61
C LEU A 47 0.78 6.70 8.90
N ARG A 48 0.12 7.06 10.00
CA ARG A 48 0.78 7.18 11.31
C ARG A 48 1.26 5.82 11.82
N GLN A 49 0.41 4.79 11.74
CA GLN A 49 0.81 3.43 12.10
C GLN A 49 1.98 2.92 11.25
N LEU A 50 2.03 3.27 9.96
CA LEU A 50 3.16 2.95 9.09
C LEU A 50 4.46 3.64 9.56
N ASP A 51 4.40 4.90 10.03
CA ASP A 51 5.59 5.57 10.56
C ASP A 51 6.09 4.92 11.87
N ASP A 52 5.18 4.41 12.69
CA ASP A 52 5.48 3.78 13.98
C ASP A 52 5.75 2.27 13.87
N ILE A 53 5.67 1.67 12.66
CA ILE A 53 5.66 0.21 12.47
C ILE A 53 6.94 -0.49 12.94
N MET A 54 8.07 0.21 12.98
CA MET A 54 9.32 -0.33 13.52
C MET A 54 9.29 -0.55 15.03
N GLN A 55 8.42 0.17 15.74
CA GLN A 55 8.21 -0.01 17.18
C GLN A 55 7.36 -1.25 17.50
N VAL A 56 6.68 -1.82 16.50
CA VAL A 56 5.93 -3.07 16.65
C VAL A 56 6.91 -4.24 16.67
N PHE A 57 7.03 -4.93 17.79
CA PHE A 57 7.93 -6.08 17.91
C PHE A 57 7.32 -7.37 17.32
N ASP A 58 5.99 -7.49 17.33
CA ASP A 58 5.27 -8.67 16.88
C ASP A 58 5.19 -8.75 15.34
N PRO A 59 5.79 -9.77 14.70
CA PRO A 59 5.75 -9.96 13.26
C PRO A 59 4.34 -10.24 12.72
N GLU A 60 3.45 -10.86 13.51
CA GLU A 60 2.07 -11.12 13.07
C GLU A 60 1.28 -9.82 12.94
N GLN A 61 1.47 -8.89 13.89
CA GLN A 61 0.87 -7.55 13.83
C GLN A 61 1.38 -6.76 12.62
N LYS A 62 2.68 -6.84 12.30
CA LYS A 62 3.24 -6.23 11.08
C LYS A 62 2.60 -6.81 9.82
N ASN A 63 2.46 -8.13 9.75
CA ASN A 63 1.82 -8.80 8.61
C ASN A 63 0.36 -8.38 8.46
N ALA A 64 -0.41 -8.39 9.55
CA ALA A 64 -1.81 -7.97 9.54
C ALA A 64 -1.96 -6.51 9.11
N PHE A 65 -1.11 -5.61 9.62
CA PHE A 65 -1.12 -4.23 9.20
C PHE A 65 -0.84 -4.08 7.70
N LEU A 66 0.24 -4.67 7.19
CA LEU A 66 0.65 -4.52 5.78
C LEU A 66 -0.35 -5.16 4.80
N SER A 67 -0.82 -6.36 5.11
CA SER A 67 -1.68 -7.14 4.21
C SER A 67 -3.16 -6.78 4.29
N GLN A 68 -3.61 -6.14 5.37
CA GLN A 68 -5.02 -5.86 5.61
C GLN A 68 -5.24 -4.37 5.85
N THR A 69 -4.77 -3.82 6.98
CA THR A 69 -5.04 -2.40 7.33
C THR A 69 -4.55 -1.42 6.26
N LEU A 70 -3.31 -1.59 5.78
CA LEU A 70 -2.73 -0.71 4.77
C LEU A 70 -3.40 -0.89 3.40
N TYR A 71 -3.68 -2.14 3.03
CA TYR A 71 -4.34 -2.47 1.77
C TYR A 71 -5.77 -1.90 1.72
N ASP A 72 -6.58 -2.12 2.76
CA ASP A 72 -7.98 -1.68 2.82
C ASP A 72 -8.11 -0.16 2.78
N ASN A 73 -7.16 0.56 3.40
CA ASN A 73 -7.16 2.02 3.44
C ASN A 73 -6.39 2.68 2.30
N LEU A 74 -5.72 1.92 1.43
CA LEU A 74 -4.88 2.50 0.37
C LEU A 74 -5.68 3.35 -0.62
N SER A 75 -6.92 2.94 -0.90
CA SER A 75 -7.86 3.65 -1.78
C SER A 75 -8.25 5.04 -1.25
N LEU A 76 -8.17 5.25 0.06
CA LEU A 76 -8.46 6.52 0.73
C LEU A 76 -7.26 7.45 0.75
N ILE A 77 -6.04 6.91 0.57
CA ILE A 77 -4.81 7.70 0.58
C ILE A 77 -4.57 8.25 -0.83
N PRO A 78 -4.39 9.57 -0.99
CA PRO A 78 -4.00 10.17 -2.27
C PRO A 78 -2.73 9.53 -2.86
N GLU A 79 -2.75 9.24 -4.17
CA GLU A 79 -1.66 8.55 -4.87
C GLU A 79 -0.28 9.20 -4.65
N ASN A 80 -0.23 10.54 -4.59
CA ASN A 80 1.04 11.24 -4.35
C ASN A 80 1.71 10.81 -3.03
N LEU A 81 0.92 10.51 -1.99
CA LEU A 81 1.43 10.04 -0.71
C LEU A 81 1.91 8.59 -0.76
N TRP A 82 1.44 7.78 -1.71
CA TRP A 82 1.97 6.44 -1.93
C TRP A 82 3.46 6.50 -2.25
N PHE A 83 3.86 7.46 -3.09
CA PHE A 83 5.25 7.59 -3.55
C PHE A 83 6.11 8.50 -2.68
N VAL A 84 5.52 9.48 -2.00
CA VAL A 84 6.27 10.43 -1.13
C VAL A 84 6.41 9.91 0.29
N ARG A 85 5.51 9.04 0.76
CA ARG A 85 5.49 8.56 2.15
C ARG A 85 5.51 7.05 2.26
N ILE A 86 4.61 6.32 1.59
CA ILE A 86 4.50 4.86 1.78
C ILE A 86 5.73 4.13 1.23
N LEU A 87 6.05 4.34 -0.05
CA LEU A 87 7.14 3.65 -0.73
C LEU A 87 8.52 3.91 -0.07
N PRO A 88 8.87 5.16 0.30
CA PRO A 88 10.11 5.41 1.05
C PRO A 88 10.19 4.67 2.39
N ARG A 89 9.06 4.50 3.10
CA ARG A 89 9.05 3.69 4.33
C ARG A 89 9.24 2.21 4.05
N PHE A 90 8.76 1.72 2.92
CA PHE A 90 9.06 0.35 2.51
C PHE A 90 10.55 0.18 2.25
N ASP A 91 11.16 1.12 1.52
CA ASP A 91 12.60 1.15 1.27
C ASP A 91 13.41 1.20 2.58
N GLU A 92 12.99 2.02 3.53
CA GLU A 92 13.71 2.20 4.81
C GLU A 92 13.61 0.97 5.72
N PHE A 93 12.43 0.35 5.79
CA PHE A 93 12.11 -0.59 6.87
C PHE A 93 12.01 -2.04 6.46
N PHE A 94 11.71 -2.31 5.18
CA PHE A 94 11.32 -3.65 4.76
C PHE A 94 12.21 -4.26 3.67
N ILE A 95 13.25 -3.55 3.23
CA ILE A 95 14.28 -4.15 2.38
C ILE A 95 14.85 -5.40 3.09
N ASP A 96 14.94 -6.49 2.34
CA ASP A 96 15.45 -7.80 2.78
C ASP A 96 14.66 -8.48 3.91
N CYS A 97 13.49 -7.95 4.28
CA CYS A 97 12.54 -8.57 5.21
C CYS A 97 11.65 -9.60 4.48
N TYR A 98 12.26 -10.67 3.95
CA TYR A 98 11.59 -11.63 3.05
C TYR A 98 10.31 -12.26 3.62
N ASP A 99 10.24 -12.46 4.93
CA ASP A 99 9.04 -13.01 5.61
C ASP A 99 7.82 -12.09 5.49
N LEU A 100 8.02 -10.79 5.26
CA LEU A 100 6.95 -9.81 5.07
C LEU A 100 6.60 -9.56 3.60
N TYR A 101 7.33 -10.15 2.64
CA TYR A 101 7.12 -9.87 1.21
C TYR A 101 5.73 -10.32 0.74
N ALA A 102 5.21 -11.41 1.31
CA ALA A 102 3.84 -11.85 1.07
C ALA A 102 2.82 -10.76 1.48
N ALA A 103 2.98 -10.18 2.66
CA ALA A 103 2.09 -9.13 3.14
C ALA A 103 2.26 -7.80 2.37
N LEU A 104 3.50 -7.42 2.06
CA LEU A 104 3.83 -6.20 1.29
C LEU A 104 3.34 -6.26 -0.15
N SER A 105 3.26 -7.44 -0.73
CA SER A 105 2.85 -7.60 -2.11
C SER A 105 1.42 -7.12 -2.36
N ARG A 106 0.50 -7.28 -1.40
CA ARG A 106 -0.88 -6.82 -1.55
C ARG A 106 -0.98 -5.32 -1.81
N PRO A 107 -0.46 -4.43 -0.93
CA PRO A 107 -0.48 -3.00 -1.21
C PRO A 107 0.37 -2.63 -2.43
N LEU A 108 1.50 -3.29 -2.68
CA LEU A 108 2.35 -3.00 -3.85
C LEU A 108 1.67 -3.33 -5.19
N PHE A 109 0.98 -4.47 -5.29
CA PHE A 109 0.21 -4.83 -6.48
C PHE A 109 -1.00 -3.91 -6.66
N TYR A 110 -1.65 -3.50 -5.58
CA TYR A 110 -2.70 -2.47 -5.66
C TYR A 110 -2.15 -1.15 -6.20
N MET A 111 -1.02 -0.65 -5.67
CA MET A 111 -0.37 0.56 -6.16
C MET A 111 -0.02 0.42 -7.64
N LEU A 112 0.53 -0.72 -8.05
CA LEU A 112 0.86 -0.98 -9.45
C LEU A 112 -0.39 -0.99 -10.35
N ASP A 113 -1.47 -1.61 -9.87
CA ASP A 113 -2.72 -1.73 -10.60
C ASP A 113 -3.40 -0.37 -10.79
N GLN A 114 -3.32 0.53 -9.81
CA GLN A 114 -4.10 1.77 -9.76
C GLN A 114 -3.32 3.06 -10.06
N CYS A 115 -1.98 3.07 -9.95
CA CYS A 115 -1.19 4.30 -10.15
C CYS A 115 -1.22 4.84 -11.59
N GLU A 116 -0.90 6.12 -11.72
CA GLU A 116 -0.65 6.73 -13.01
C GLU A 116 0.57 6.11 -13.71
N SER A 117 0.52 6.03 -15.04
CA SER A 117 1.56 5.35 -15.85
C SER A 117 2.97 5.89 -15.62
N HIS A 118 3.10 7.19 -15.31
CA HIS A 118 4.40 7.82 -15.04
C HIS A 118 5.02 7.38 -13.69
N ASN A 119 4.22 6.86 -12.77
CA ASN A 119 4.66 6.39 -11.46
C ASN A 119 5.05 4.91 -11.43
N ILE A 120 4.67 4.11 -12.44
CA ILE A 120 5.02 2.68 -12.54
C ILE A 120 6.53 2.45 -12.37
N ILE A 121 7.35 3.34 -12.93
CA ILE A 121 8.82 3.25 -12.86
C ILE A 121 9.31 3.25 -11.39
N LYS A 122 8.63 3.97 -10.50
CA LYS A 122 8.99 4.04 -9.08
C LYS A 122 8.75 2.70 -8.36
N LEU A 123 7.73 1.94 -8.78
CA LEU A 123 7.41 0.62 -8.22
C LEU A 123 8.30 -0.50 -8.76
N LYS A 124 8.95 -0.28 -9.91
CA LYS A 124 9.72 -1.29 -10.63
C LYS A 124 10.67 -2.08 -9.72
N SER A 125 11.47 -1.38 -8.91
CA SER A 125 12.42 -2.01 -7.98
C SER A 125 11.74 -3.00 -7.02
N TRP A 126 10.61 -2.61 -6.42
CA TRP A 126 9.87 -3.46 -5.50
C TRP A 126 9.20 -4.65 -6.19
N ILE A 127 8.63 -4.43 -7.38
CA ILE A 127 8.02 -5.51 -8.16
C ILE A 127 9.07 -6.55 -8.57
N HIS A 128 10.24 -6.12 -9.01
CA HIS A 128 11.38 -7.01 -9.29
C HIS A 128 11.77 -7.84 -8.08
N ARG A 129 11.93 -7.21 -6.91
CA ARG A 129 12.27 -7.91 -5.66
C ARG A 129 11.23 -8.96 -5.30
N ILE A 130 9.94 -8.64 -5.42
CA ILE A 130 8.84 -9.57 -5.12
C ILE A 130 8.82 -10.73 -6.10
N VAL A 131 8.86 -10.45 -7.40
CA VAL A 131 8.84 -11.50 -8.45
C VAL A 131 10.03 -12.43 -8.31
N TYR A 132 11.24 -11.85 -8.17
CA TYR A 132 12.46 -12.63 -7.97
C TYR A 132 12.38 -13.55 -6.74
N GLN A 133 11.92 -13.02 -5.62
CA GLN A 133 11.80 -13.81 -4.39
C GLN A 133 10.68 -14.87 -4.50
N ALA A 134 9.58 -14.53 -5.16
CA ALA A 134 8.44 -15.43 -5.29
C ALA A 134 8.70 -16.64 -6.20
N ILE A 135 9.59 -16.50 -7.18
CA ILE A 135 10.06 -17.62 -8.02
C ILE A 135 10.97 -18.55 -7.21
N ARG A 136 11.72 -18.02 -6.24
CA ARG A 136 12.67 -18.79 -5.41
C ARG A 136 12.04 -19.45 -4.18
N CYS A 137 10.83 -19.04 -3.80
CA CYS A 137 10.16 -19.46 -2.57
C CYS A 137 8.71 -19.91 -2.82
N THR A 138 7.97 -20.18 -1.74
CA THR A 138 6.56 -20.63 -1.77
C THR A 138 5.55 -19.54 -2.12
N LEU A 139 5.98 -18.38 -2.64
CA LEU A 139 5.09 -17.27 -3.01
C LEU A 139 4.68 -17.31 -4.49
N THR A 140 4.95 -18.39 -5.22
CA THR A 140 4.47 -18.57 -6.59
C THR A 140 2.96 -18.29 -6.77
N PRO A 141 2.05 -18.73 -5.88
CA PRO A 141 0.62 -18.45 -6.05
C PRO A 141 0.29 -16.95 -6.08
N LEU A 142 1.05 -16.12 -5.37
CA LEU A 142 0.87 -14.67 -5.33
C LEU A 142 1.14 -14.04 -6.71
N ILE A 143 2.21 -14.50 -7.40
CA ILE A 143 2.52 -14.02 -8.75
C ILE A 143 1.45 -14.46 -9.72
N LEU A 144 1.00 -15.71 -9.62
CA LEU A 144 -0.07 -16.24 -10.47
C LEU A 144 -1.37 -15.44 -10.32
N GLU A 145 -1.76 -15.09 -9.10
CA GLU A 145 -2.96 -14.30 -8.79
C GLU A 145 -2.89 -12.86 -9.33
N ASN A 146 -1.69 -12.30 -9.52
CA ASN A 146 -1.47 -10.93 -9.97
C ASN A 146 -0.86 -10.84 -11.39
N MET A 147 -0.86 -11.95 -12.15
CA MET A 147 -0.28 -12.01 -13.51
C MET A 147 -0.89 -10.98 -14.45
N ASN A 148 -2.21 -10.79 -14.39
CA ASN A 148 -2.92 -9.81 -15.21
C ASN A 148 -2.38 -8.39 -15.01
N VAL A 149 -2.11 -7.99 -13.76
CA VAL A 149 -1.56 -6.68 -13.42
C VAL A 149 -0.12 -6.59 -13.92
N LEU A 150 0.69 -7.63 -13.67
CA LEU A 150 2.08 -7.70 -14.10
C LEU A 150 2.21 -7.58 -15.63
N PHE A 151 1.51 -8.40 -16.40
CA PHE A 151 1.57 -8.32 -17.87
C PHE A 151 1.04 -7.00 -18.42
N ARG A 152 0.01 -6.40 -17.78
CA ARG A 152 -0.58 -5.14 -18.26
C ARG A 152 0.29 -3.93 -17.91
N ARG A 153 0.83 -3.86 -16.70
CA ARG A 153 1.55 -2.69 -16.17
C ARG A 153 3.06 -2.78 -16.40
N MET A 154 3.61 -3.99 -16.49
CA MET A 154 5.04 -4.26 -16.70
C MET A 154 5.35 -4.80 -18.11
N SER A 155 4.47 -4.59 -19.10
CA SER A 155 4.61 -5.13 -20.46
C SER A 155 5.93 -4.78 -21.18
N ASN A 156 6.54 -3.65 -20.82
CA ASN A 156 7.78 -3.19 -21.44
C ASN A 156 9.03 -3.70 -20.71
N ASP A 157 8.85 -4.54 -19.69
CA ASP A 157 9.90 -5.00 -18.80
C ASP A 157 10.23 -6.48 -19.07
N LYS A 158 11.09 -6.69 -20.08
CA LYS A 158 11.46 -8.03 -20.55
C LYS A 158 11.92 -8.97 -19.45
N GLU A 159 12.66 -8.45 -18.47
CA GLU A 159 13.17 -9.26 -17.36
C GLU A 159 12.06 -9.84 -16.47
N ILE A 160 10.96 -9.08 -16.26
CA ILE A 160 9.79 -9.57 -15.54
C ILE A 160 9.00 -10.55 -16.41
N GLU A 161 8.86 -10.24 -17.69
CA GLU A 161 8.17 -11.10 -18.65
C GLU A 161 8.84 -12.48 -18.73
N ASP A 162 10.15 -12.53 -18.93
CA ASP A 162 10.95 -13.76 -18.99
C ASP A 162 10.82 -14.55 -17.68
N GLN A 163 10.94 -13.89 -16.53
CA GLN A 163 10.80 -14.50 -15.21
C GLN A 163 9.40 -15.13 -14.98
N ILE A 164 8.33 -14.44 -15.38
CA ILE A 164 6.96 -14.96 -15.26
C ILE A 164 6.74 -16.12 -16.25
N GLN A 165 7.26 -16.03 -17.48
CA GLN A 165 7.17 -17.12 -18.45
C GLN A 165 7.87 -18.38 -17.93
N ASP A 166 9.09 -18.25 -17.40
CA ASP A 166 9.83 -19.35 -16.79
C ASP A 166 9.05 -19.97 -15.61
N LEU A 167 8.43 -19.12 -14.78
CA LEU A 167 7.60 -19.56 -13.67
C LEU A 167 6.38 -20.37 -14.15
N ILE A 168 5.67 -19.90 -15.18
CA ILE A 168 4.52 -20.59 -15.77
C ILE A 168 4.97 -21.96 -16.31
N VAL A 169 6.07 -22.00 -17.06
CA VAL A 169 6.63 -23.25 -17.61
C VAL A 169 7.00 -24.22 -16.49
N MET A 170 7.62 -23.73 -15.41
CA MET A 170 7.95 -24.53 -14.23
C MET A 170 6.68 -25.11 -13.58
N CYS A 171 5.65 -24.29 -13.39
CA CYS A 171 4.40 -24.70 -12.77
C CYS A 171 3.65 -25.76 -13.58
N ILE A 172 3.56 -25.59 -14.90
CA ILE A 172 2.95 -26.56 -15.82
C ILE A 172 3.71 -27.89 -15.78
N LYS A 173 5.04 -27.85 -15.73
CA LYS A 173 5.89 -29.04 -15.62
C LYS A 173 5.88 -29.67 -14.23
N SER A 174 5.43 -28.97 -13.20
CA SER A 174 5.37 -29.49 -11.84
C SER A 174 4.32 -30.58 -11.73
N GLN A 175 4.58 -31.59 -10.89
CA GLN A 175 3.61 -32.68 -10.62
C GLN A 175 2.51 -32.26 -9.62
N ASP A 176 2.54 -31.01 -9.14
CA ASP A 176 1.58 -30.49 -8.17
C ASP A 176 0.30 -30.02 -8.87
N THR A 177 -0.73 -30.85 -8.79
CA THR A 177 -2.03 -30.59 -9.42
C THR A 177 -2.71 -29.32 -8.89
N HIS A 178 -2.43 -28.89 -7.65
CA HIS A 178 -2.99 -27.65 -7.10
C HIS A 178 -2.42 -26.40 -7.77
N ILE A 179 -1.16 -26.45 -8.23
CA ILE A 179 -0.51 -25.35 -8.94
C ILE A 179 -0.97 -25.31 -10.40
N GLN A 180 -1.12 -26.48 -11.05
CA GLN A 180 -1.60 -26.56 -12.43
C GLN A 180 -3.01 -25.99 -12.62
N VAL A 181 -3.92 -26.23 -11.66
CA VAL A 181 -5.31 -25.73 -11.71
C VAL A 181 -5.40 -24.20 -11.62
N LYS A 182 -4.40 -23.51 -11.04
CA LYS A 182 -4.39 -22.03 -11.01
C LYS A 182 -3.96 -21.38 -12.33
N ILE A 183 -3.42 -22.15 -13.28
CA ILE A 183 -2.91 -21.64 -14.58
C ILE A 183 -3.93 -21.83 -15.71
N ILE A 184 -4.78 -22.85 -15.61
CA ILE A 184 -5.82 -23.20 -16.59
C ILE A 184 -7.11 -22.45 -16.26
#